data_AF-A0AAD8IMP1-F1
#
_entry.id   AF-A0AAD8IMP1-F1
#
_cell.length_a   1.000
_cell.length_b   1.000
_cell.length_c   1.000
_cell.angle_alpha   90.00
_cell.angle_beta   90.00
_cell.angle_gamma   90.00
#
_symmetry.space_group_name_H-M   'P 1'
#
loop_
_entity.id
_entity.type
_entity.pdbx_description
1 polymer ?
#
loop_
_entity_poly.entity_id
_entity_poly.type
_entity_poly.pdbx_seq_one_letter_code
_entity_poly.pdbx_strand_id
1 'polypeptide(L)'
;MVNTVLCAGLYPNVVQCTRRGKRTSLYTKEVGKVDIHPTSINAGVHIFPLAFMVYGEKVKTSSIYIRDSTNISDYTLLMFGGHLVPSKSGNGIEMLDQIRMVDHF
;
A
#
# COMPACT_ATOMS: atom_id res chain seq x y z
N MET A 1 -3.12 -0.82 -16.89
CA MET A 1 -4.38 -1.61 -16.93
C MET A 1 -4.31 -2.86 -16.05
N VAL A 2 -3.26 -3.70 -16.14
CA VAL A 2 -3.18 -4.94 -15.34
C VAL A 2 -3.17 -4.70 -13.82
N ASN A 3 -2.37 -3.73 -13.36
CA ASN A 3 -2.29 -3.38 -11.92
C ASN A 3 -3.65 -2.98 -11.31
N THR A 4 -4.53 -2.45 -12.14
CA THR A 4 -5.87 -2.04 -11.74
C THR A 4 -6.78 -3.23 -11.48
N VAL A 5 -6.72 -4.24 -12.34
CA VAL A 5 -7.42 -5.51 -12.14
C VAL A 5 -6.86 -6.25 -10.92
N LEU A 6 -5.54 -6.23 -10.73
CA LEU A 6 -4.90 -6.78 -9.52
C LEU A 6 -5.36 -6.07 -8.26
N CYS A 7 -5.44 -4.73 -8.28
CA CYS A 7 -5.96 -3.97 -7.15
C CYS A 7 -7.41 -4.35 -6.82
N ALA A 8 -8.26 -4.50 -7.84
CA ALA A 8 -9.65 -4.91 -7.64
C ALA A 8 -9.77 -6.31 -7.01
N GLY A 9 -8.92 -7.25 -7.42
CA GLY A 9 -8.95 -8.62 -6.91
C GLY A 9 -8.27 -8.81 -5.54
N LEU A 10 -7.29 -7.98 -5.21
CA LEU A 10 -6.53 -8.08 -3.96
C LEU A 10 -7.03 -7.14 -2.86
N TYR A 11 -7.85 -6.15 -3.19
CA TYR A 11 -8.50 -5.32 -2.19
C TYR A 11 -9.34 -6.18 -1.22
N PRO A 12 -9.24 -6.00 0.12
CA PRO A 12 -8.66 -4.87 0.86
C PRO A 12 -7.18 -5.00 1.28
N ASN A 13 -6.41 -5.93 0.70
CA ASN A 13 -5.01 -6.18 1.07
C ASN A 13 -4.06 -5.09 0.53
N VAL A 14 -3.95 -3.99 1.27
CA VAL A 14 -3.16 -2.81 0.89
C VAL A 14 -2.08 -2.51 1.92
N VAL A 15 -0.93 -2.07 1.43
CA VAL A 15 0.24 -1.62 2.21
C VAL A 15 0.60 -0.20 1.81
N GLN A 16 0.76 0.66 2.81
CA GLN A 16 1.25 2.02 2.65
C GLN A 16 2.78 2.03 2.69
N CYS A 17 3.38 2.67 1.69
CA CYS A 17 4.81 2.91 1.55
C CYS A 17 5.14 4.30 2.07
N THR A 18 5.82 4.39 3.22
CA THR A 18 6.31 5.65 3.75
C THR A 18 7.81 5.76 3.52
N ARG A 19 8.25 6.77 2.78
CA ARG A 19 9.67 7.03 2.56
C ARG A 19 10.32 7.56 3.84
N ARG A 20 11.33 6.86 4.35
CA ARG A 20 12.16 7.29 5.48
C ARG A 20 13.62 7.37 5.04
N GLY A 21 14.01 8.52 4.50
CA GLY A 21 15.38 8.75 4.01
C GLY A 21 15.71 7.84 2.82
N LYS A 22 16.70 6.93 3.01
CA LYS A 22 17.18 6.01 1.98
C LYS A 22 16.41 4.67 1.89
N ARG A 23 15.43 4.45 2.77
CA ARG A 23 14.62 3.21 2.78
C ARG A 23 13.13 3.54 2.85
N THR A 24 12.32 2.68 2.28
CA THR A 24 10.87 2.70 2.44
C THR A 24 10.45 1.78 3.59
N SER A 25 9.66 2.32 4.51
CA SER A 25 8.98 1.54 5.54
C SER A 25 7.57 1.20 5.07
N LEU A 26 7.14 -0.04 5.30
CA LEU A 26 5.85 -0.54 4.87
C LEU A 26 4.92 -0.70 6.07
N TYR A 27 3.67 -0.28 5.89
CA TYR A 27 2.65 -0.32 6.93
C TYR A 27 1.33 -0.88 6.39
N THR A 28 0.72 -1.78 7.14
CA THR A 28 -0.62 -2.32 6.88
C THR A 28 -1.57 -1.81 7.97
N LYS A 29 -2.84 -1.57 7.62
CA LYS A 29 -3.85 -1.10 8.57
C LYS A 29 -4.05 -2.05 9.76
N GLU A 30 -4.06 -3.35 9.49
CA GLU A 30 -4.37 -4.38 10.50
C GLU A 30 -3.25 -4.62 11.51
N VAL A 31 -1.99 -4.52 11.07
CA VAL A 31 -0.85 -4.97 11.88
C VAL A 31 0.23 -3.92 12.09
N GLY A 32 0.13 -2.78 11.41
CA GLY A 32 1.17 -1.75 11.43
C GLY A 32 2.35 -2.15 10.56
N LYS A 33 3.57 -2.07 11.10
CA LYS A 33 4.80 -2.23 10.32
C LYS A 33 4.94 -3.67 9.80
N VAL A 34 5.20 -3.81 8.51
CA VAL A 34 5.47 -5.08 7.82
C VAL A 34 6.76 -4.99 7.03
N ASP A 35 7.37 -6.13 6.71
CA ASP A 35 8.56 -6.19 5.86
C ASP A 35 8.28 -7.03 4.61
N ILE A 36 9.11 -6.91 3.57
CA ILE A 36 9.00 -7.76 2.37
C ILE A 36 9.72 -9.08 2.63
N HIS A 37 9.10 -10.20 2.24
CA HIS A 37 9.72 -11.51 2.35
C HIS A 37 10.96 -11.60 1.45
N PRO A 38 12.08 -12.21 1.89
CA PRO A 38 13.33 -12.27 1.11
C PRO A 38 13.20 -12.98 -0.24
N THR A 39 12.20 -13.85 -0.43
CA THR A 39 11.93 -14.51 -1.72
C THR A 39 11.15 -13.65 -2.70
N SER A 40 10.63 -12.50 -2.28
CA SER A 40 9.94 -11.57 -3.14
C SER A 40 10.93 -10.88 -4.07
N ILE A 41 10.52 -10.60 -5.31
CA ILE A 41 11.30 -9.75 -6.23
C ILE A 41 11.56 -8.35 -5.65
N ASN A 42 10.67 -7.88 -4.76
CA ASN A 42 10.77 -6.57 -4.15
C ASN A 42 11.66 -6.55 -2.90
N ALA A 43 12.23 -7.69 -2.47
CA ALA A 43 13.08 -7.76 -1.28
C ALA A 43 14.35 -6.88 -1.38
N GLY A 44 14.88 -6.74 -2.60
CA GLY A 44 16.04 -5.88 -2.88
C GLY A 44 15.69 -4.42 -3.17
N VAL A 45 14.41 -4.05 -3.20
CA VAL A 45 13.97 -2.70 -3.55
C VAL A 45 13.90 -1.84 -2.29
N HIS A 46 14.70 -0.77 -2.26
CA HIS A 46 14.75 0.13 -1.11
C HIS A 46 13.83 1.35 -1.24
N ILE A 47 13.46 1.71 -2.47
CA ILE A 47 12.66 2.90 -2.77
C ILE A 47 11.57 2.48 -3.75
N PHE A 48 10.32 2.70 -3.36
CA PHE A 48 9.15 2.49 -4.22
C PHE A 48 8.69 3.84 -4.79
N PRO A 49 8.37 3.91 -6.08
CA PRO A 49 7.95 5.15 -6.72
C PRO A 49 6.54 5.60 -6.30
N LEU A 50 5.64 4.67 -5.98
CA LEU A 50 4.27 4.96 -5.56
C LEU A 50 4.08 4.72 -4.06
N ALA A 51 3.15 5.47 -3.47
CA ALA A 51 2.87 5.46 -2.04
C ALA A 51 2.11 4.21 -1.57
N PHE A 52 1.56 3.41 -2.48
CA PHE A 52 0.74 2.24 -2.15
C PHE A 52 1.17 0.97 -2.88
N MET A 53 0.95 -0.16 -2.22
CA MET A 53 1.13 -1.50 -2.79
C MET A 53 -0.06 -2.37 -2.41
N VAL A 54 -0.42 -3.30 -3.29
CA VAL A 54 -1.31 -4.42 -2.94
C VAL A 54 -0.50 -5.67 -2.73
N TYR A 55 -1.01 -6.58 -1.91
CA TYR A 55 -0.35 -7.86 -1.65
C TYR A 55 -1.28 -9.07 -1.80
N GLY A 56 -0.69 -10.17 -2.25
CA GLY A 56 -1.36 -11.46 -2.37
C GLY A 56 -1.38 -12.20 -1.03
N GLU A 57 -0.20 -12.35 -0.43
CA GLU A 57 -0.06 -13.19 0.76
C GLU A 57 0.78 -12.53 1.86
N LYS A 58 0.26 -12.64 3.07
CA LYS A 58 0.88 -12.21 4.32
C LYS A 58 1.22 -13.45 5.15
N VAL A 59 2.50 -13.63 5.44
CA VAL A 59 3.00 -14.76 6.24
C VAL A 59 3.65 -14.26 7.52
N LYS A 60 3.40 -14.96 8.62
CA LYS A 60 4.03 -14.69 9.91
C LYS A 60 4.99 -15.83 10.24
N THR A 61 6.28 -15.51 10.24
CA THR A 61 7.35 -16.42 10.68
C THR A 61 8.06 -15.79 11.88
N SER A 62 9.23 -15.19 11.70
CA SER A 62 9.93 -14.39 12.71
C SER A 62 9.30 -12.99 12.88
N SER A 63 8.89 -12.40 11.75
CA SER A 63 8.14 -11.16 11.64
C SER A 63 7.00 -11.35 10.63
N ILE A 64 6.22 -10.31 10.40
CA ILE A 64 5.17 -10.33 9.39
C ILE A 64 5.75 -9.87 8.07
N TYR A 65 5.67 -10.78 7.09
CA TYR A 65 6.25 -10.59 5.78
C TYR A 65 5.19 -10.62 4.69
N ILE A 66 5.39 -9.79 3.68
CA ILE A 66 4.61 -9.78 2.45
C ILE A 66 5.39 -10.52 1.36
N ARG A 67 4.81 -11.60 0.80
CA ARG A 67 5.46 -12.40 -0.26
C ARG A 67 5.31 -11.75 -1.62
N ASP A 68 4.07 -11.60 -2.06
CA ASP A 68 3.76 -11.02 -3.36
C ASP A 68 3.25 -9.60 -3.15
N SER A 69 3.99 -8.62 -3.67
CA SER A 69 3.62 -7.21 -3.58
C SER A 69 3.72 -6.54 -4.94
N THR A 70 2.74 -5.69 -5.28
CA THR A 70 2.73 -4.92 -6.52
C THR A 70 2.46 -3.46 -6.20
N ASN A 71 3.32 -2.57 -6.68
CA ASN A 71 3.18 -1.13 -6.50
C ASN A 71 2.06 -0.59 -7.38
N ILE A 72 1.13 0.14 -6.76
CA ILE A 72 -0.09 0.64 -7.39
C ILE A 72 -0.21 2.15 -7.17
N SER A 73 -0.86 2.81 -8.13
CA SER A 73 -1.11 4.24 -8.03
C SER A 73 -2.32 4.50 -7.14
N ASP A 74 -2.27 5.61 -6.44
CA ASP A 74 -3.33 6.17 -5.59
C ASP A 74 -4.66 6.26 -6.36
N TYR A 75 -4.63 6.60 -7.66
CA TYR A 75 -5.81 6.63 -8.54
C TYR A 75 -6.47 5.26 -8.72
N THR A 76 -5.66 4.20 -8.76
CA THR A 76 -6.18 2.83 -8.85
C THR A 76 -6.88 2.45 -7.56
N LEU A 77 -6.29 2.83 -6.41
CA LEU A 77 -6.94 2.67 -5.12
C LEU A 77 -8.21 3.52 -5.01
N LEU A 78 -8.24 4.72 -5.61
CA LEU A 78 -9.44 5.56 -5.64
C LEU A 78 -10.61 4.88 -6.37
N MET A 79 -10.30 4.23 -7.48
CA MET A 79 -11.31 3.65 -8.37
C MET A 79 -11.86 2.31 -7.86
N PHE A 80 -11.05 1.53 -7.12
CA PHE A 80 -11.42 0.19 -6.65
C PHE A 80 -11.39 0.02 -5.12
N GLY A 81 -10.92 1.02 -4.40
CA GLY A 81 -10.67 0.99 -2.95
C GLY A 81 -11.90 1.20 -2.08
N GLY A 82 -13.09 1.00 -2.64
CA GLY A 82 -14.35 1.04 -1.91
C GLY A 82 -14.78 2.45 -1.53
N HIS A 83 -15.08 2.64 -0.24
CA HIS A 83 -15.78 3.82 0.26
C HIS A 83 -14.86 5.04 0.36
N LEU A 84 -15.13 6.06 -0.46
CA LEU A 84 -14.45 7.34 -0.43
C LEU A 84 -15.18 8.29 0.52
N VAL A 85 -14.49 8.74 1.58
CA VAL A 85 -15.04 9.72 2.52
C VAL A 85 -14.35 11.07 2.29
N PRO A 86 -15.10 12.18 2.17
CA PRO A 86 -14.50 13.50 2.15
C PRO A 86 -13.72 13.73 3.45
N SER A 87 -12.46 14.17 3.35
CA SER A 87 -11.69 14.52 4.54
C SER A 87 -12.38 15.66 5.30
N LYS A 88 -12.52 15.50 6.62
CA LYS A 88 -13.09 16.53 7.51
C LYS A 88 -12.27 17.82 7.55
N SER A 89 -11.02 17.80 7.07
CA SER A 89 -10.11 18.96 7.05
C SER A 89 -10.07 19.70 5.71
N GLY A 90 -10.93 19.37 4.74
CA GLY A 90 -11.09 20.13 3.49
C GLY A 90 -10.00 19.94 2.42
N ASN A 91 -8.84 19.38 2.77
CA ASN A 91 -7.73 19.12 1.85
C ASN A 91 -7.42 17.61 1.76
N GLY A 92 -8.18 16.88 0.94
CA GLY A 92 -7.89 15.50 0.57
C GLY A 92 -9.09 14.56 0.62
N ILE A 93 -8.92 13.38 0.01
CA ILE A 93 -9.89 12.27 0.06
C ILE A 93 -9.33 11.23 1.05
N GLU A 94 -10.13 10.86 2.05
CA GLU A 94 -9.80 9.76 2.94
C GLU A 94 -10.32 8.46 2.32
N MET A 95 -9.40 7.55 2.05
CA MET A 95 -9.69 6.20 1.60
C MET A 95 -9.49 5.23 2.75
N LEU A 96 -10.28 4.17 2.81
CA LEU A 96 -10.03 3.05 3.73
C LEU A 96 -9.90 3.47 5.21
N ASP A 97 -10.67 4.47 5.63
CA ASP A 97 -10.83 4.94 7.01
C ASP A 97 -9.59 5.60 7.66
N GLN A 98 -8.40 5.55 7.04
CA GLN A 98 -7.17 6.23 7.54
C GLN A 98 -6.11 6.49 6.45
N ILE A 99 -6.29 6.01 5.22
CA ILE A 99 -5.33 6.23 4.13
C ILE A 99 -5.62 7.58 3.49
N ARG A 100 -4.77 8.55 3.78
CA ARG A 100 -4.86 9.89 3.17
C ARG A 100 -4.08 9.91 1.88
N MET A 101 -4.78 10.25 0.80
CA MET A 101 -4.12 10.82 -0.38
C MET A 101 -3.80 12.28 -0.01
N VAL A 102 -2.58 12.52 0.46
CA VAL A 102 -2.10 13.89 0.72
C VAL A 102 -1.43 14.35 -0.55
N ASP A 103 -1.99 15.39 -1.16
CA ASP A 103 -1.47 16.00 -2.37
C ASP A 103 0.03 16.30 -2.23
N HIS A 104 0.84 15.63 -3.05
CA HIS A 104 2.16 16.12 -3.42
C HIS A 104 1.96 17.20 -4.49
N PHE A 105 1.56 18.40 -4.08
CA PHE A 105 1.72 19.64 -4.84
C PHE A 105 2.52 20.63 -3.99
#